data_AF-A0A0T1UDH3-F1
#
_entry.id   AF-A0A0T1UDH3-F1
#
_cell.length_a   1.000
_cell.length_b   1.000
_cell.length_c   1.000
_cell.angle_alpha   90.00
_cell.angle_beta   90.00
_cell.angle_gamma   90.00
#
_symmetry.space_group_name_H-M   'P 1'
#
loop_
_entity.id
_entity.type
_entity.pdbx_description
1 polymer ?
#
loop_
_entity_poly.entity_id
_entity_poly.type
_entity_poly.pdbx_seq_one_letter_code
_entity_poly.pdbx_strand_id
1 'polypeptide(L)'
;MGVPGAGSGQGSGPELKVSAQDLTKLADDLDDMQDHLDKQVQRMDAVVDGIEAGWRGPAASAYRDFHRAAAEDAVRIREVMKLLEEAVRLSRDGFSQDDLEVLARMRRIQVDVGSEVARLSTPNTDVTAPVPRSSLDDL
;
A
#
# COMPACT_ATOMS: atom_id res chain seq x y z
N MET A 1 12.66 28.01 60.06
CA MET A 1 12.31 26.59 60.26
C MET A 1 11.58 26.13 59.03
N GLY A 2 12.27 25.43 58.14
CA GLY A 2 11.68 24.86 56.93
C GLY A 2 11.19 23.44 57.17
N VAL A 3 10.21 23.01 56.38
CA VAL A 3 10.06 21.62 55.94
C VAL A 3 9.50 21.64 54.50
N PRO A 4 10.12 20.91 53.56
CA PRO A 4 9.71 20.81 52.16
C PRO A 4 8.84 19.57 51.90
N GLY A 5 8.18 19.55 50.74
CA GLY A 5 7.89 18.30 50.04
C GLY A 5 6.41 17.89 49.94
N ALA A 6 5.79 18.24 48.83
CA ALA A 6 4.83 17.36 48.16
C ALA A 6 5.17 17.44 46.67
N GLY A 7 5.88 16.43 46.18
CA GLY A 7 6.24 16.29 44.78
C GLY A 7 4.99 16.09 43.95
N SER A 8 4.66 17.07 43.12
CA SER A 8 3.78 16.87 41.97
C SER A 8 4.59 16.08 40.95
N GLY A 9 4.41 14.76 40.93
CA GLY A 9 4.93 13.90 39.88
C GLY A 9 4.36 14.36 38.54
N GLN A 10 5.12 15.22 37.85
CA GLN A 10 4.95 15.47 36.43
C GLN A 10 5.19 14.12 35.76
N GLY A 11 4.14 13.52 35.21
CA GLY A 11 4.23 12.34 34.38
C GLY A 11 5.01 12.69 33.12
N SER A 12 6.34 12.64 33.22
CA SER A 12 7.25 12.62 32.08
C SER A 12 7.10 11.26 31.40
N GLY A 13 6.00 11.09 30.66
CA GLY A 13 6.03 10.24 29.49
C GLY A 13 7.13 10.77 28.56
N PRO A 14 7.86 9.90 27.85
CA PRO A 14 8.91 10.36 26.94
C PRO A 14 8.26 11.32 25.94
N GLU A 15 8.59 12.61 26.04
CA GLU A 15 8.28 13.58 24.99
C GLU A 15 9.03 13.10 23.75
N LEU A 16 8.30 12.48 22.82
CA LEU A 16 8.80 12.20 21.49
C LEU A 16 9.20 13.54 20.88
N LYS A 17 10.50 13.85 20.91
CA LYS A 17 11.08 15.03 20.26
C LYS A 17 11.08 14.81 18.75
N VAL A 18 9.90 14.90 18.15
CA VAL A 18 9.73 14.83 16.70
C VAL A 18 9.24 16.19 16.25
N SER A 19 9.91 16.80 15.26
CA SER A 19 9.48 18.08 14.74
C SER A 19 8.30 17.92 13.76
N ALA A 20 7.51 18.97 13.57
CA ALA A 20 6.46 18.99 12.55
C ALA A 20 7.01 18.71 11.13
N GLN A 21 8.27 19.08 10.88
CA GLN A 21 8.96 18.81 9.62
C GLN A 21 9.26 17.31 9.45
N ASP A 22 9.69 16.64 10.51
CA ASP A 22 9.96 15.19 10.49
C ASP A 22 8.66 14.40 10.28
N LEU A 23 7.55 14.82 10.88
CA LEU A 23 6.25 14.20 10.66
C LEU A 23 5.72 14.43 9.25
N THR A 24 5.91 15.64 8.70
CA THR A 24 5.54 15.92 7.30
C THR A 24 6.34 15.02 6.36
N LYS A 25 7.65 14.93 6.57
CA LYS A 25 8.51 14.05 5.77
C LYS A 25 8.08 12.58 5.88
N LEU A 26 7.77 12.10 7.08
CA LEU A 26 7.32 10.72 7.26
C LEU A 26 6.00 10.45 6.53
N ALA A 27 5.07 11.40 6.52
CA ALA A 27 3.83 11.26 5.75
C ALA A 27 4.13 11.18 4.24
N ASP A 28 5.01 12.04 3.74
CA ASP A 28 5.39 12.03 2.32
C ASP A 28 6.16 10.74 1.96
N ASP A 29 7.03 10.23 2.84
CA ASP A 29 7.72 8.94 2.66
C ASP A 29 6.71 7.76 2.63
N LEU A 30 5.61 7.84 3.39
CA LEU A 30 4.54 6.84 3.37
C LEU A 30 3.71 6.90 2.08
N ASP A 31 3.46 8.09 1.54
CA ASP A 31 2.82 8.28 0.22
C ASP A 31 3.70 7.69 -0.90
N ASP A 32 4.99 8.02 -0.91
CA ASP A 32 5.96 7.48 -1.88
C ASP A 32 6.04 5.94 -1.86
N MET A 33 5.94 5.33 -0.67
CA MET A 33 5.93 3.86 -0.54
C MET A 33 4.65 3.22 -1.09
N GLN A 34 3.49 3.86 -0.94
CA GLN A 34 2.25 3.37 -1.55
C GLN A 34 2.38 3.33 -3.07
N ASP A 35 2.90 4.41 -3.63
CA ASP A 35 3.19 4.58 -5.05
C ASP A 35 4.18 3.53 -5.57
N HIS A 36 5.20 3.21 -4.76
CA HIS A 36 6.19 2.19 -5.07
C HIS A 36 5.57 0.79 -5.10
N LEU A 37 4.73 0.45 -4.13
CA LEU A 37 4.04 -0.85 -4.06
C LEU A 37 3.13 -1.05 -5.28
N ASP A 38 2.37 -0.04 -5.68
CA ASP A 38 1.49 -0.12 -6.87
C ASP A 38 2.31 -0.38 -8.14
N LYS A 39 3.43 0.33 -8.33
CA LYS A 39 4.34 0.14 -9.48
C LYS A 39 4.95 -1.27 -9.48
N GLN A 40 5.30 -1.82 -8.33
CA GLN A 40 5.90 -3.15 -8.22
C GLN A 40 4.90 -4.27 -8.54
N VAL A 41 3.64 -4.13 -8.13
CA VAL A 41 2.57 -5.09 -8.49
C VAL A 41 2.34 -5.06 -10.00
N GLN A 42 2.18 -3.88 -10.60
CA GLN A 42 2.00 -3.74 -12.06
C GLN A 42 3.17 -4.30 -12.86
N ARG A 43 4.40 -4.08 -12.39
CA ARG A 43 5.59 -4.64 -13.02
C ARG A 43 5.60 -6.16 -12.94
N MET A 44 5.18 -6.74 -11.82
CA MET A 44 5.08 -8.18 -11.67
C MET A 44 4.02 -8.78 -12.59
N ASP A 45 2.88 -8.10 -12.76
CA ASP A 45 1.79 -8.48 -13.69
C ASP A 45 2.29 -8.49 -15.15
N ALA A 46 2.97 -7.44 -15.59
CA ALA A 46 3.54 -7.38 -16.93
C ALA A 46 4.59 -8.49 -17.21
N VAL A 47 5.36 -8.89 -16.19
CA VAL A 47 6.29 -10.02 -16.29
C VAL A 47 5.52 -11.35 -16.40
N VAL A 48 4.41 -11.52 -15.67
CA VAL A 48 3.54 -12.70 -15.78
C VAL A 48 3.00 -12.81 -17.21
N ASP A 49 2.41 -11.73 -17.74
CA ASP A 49 1.87 -11.69 -19.10
C ASP A 49 2.92 -12.07 -20.16
N GLY A 50 4.17 -11.62 -20.00
CA GLY A 50 5.28 -11.95 -20.88
C GLY A 50 5.73 -13.42 -20.80
N ILE A 51 5.71 -14.03 -19.62
CA ILE A 51 6.14 -15.42 -19.39
C ILE A 51 5.04 -16.42 -19.81
N GLU A 52 3.77 -16.08 -19.60
CA GLU A 52 2.64 -16.94 -19.95
C GLU A 52 2.46 -17.16 -21.45
N ALA A 53 2.97 -16.25 -22.28
CA ALA A 53 3.08 -16.46 -23.72
C ALA A 53 3.90 -17.73 -24.05
N GLY A 54 4.85 -18.12 -23.19
CA GLY A 54 5.70 -19.30 -23.36
C GLY A 54 5.30 -20.53 -22.53
N TRP A 55 4.63 -20.35 -21.40
CA TRP A 55 4.26 -21.45 -20.48
C TRP A 55 2.75 -21.60 -20.39
N ARG A 56 2.13 -22.35 -21.31
CA ARG A 56 0.73 -22.76 -21.18
C ARG A 56 0.63 -24.06 -20.39
N GLY A 57 0.05 -24.03 -19.19
CA GLY A 57 -0.19 -25.23 -18.39
C GLY A 57 -0.40 -25.00 -16.89
N PRO A 58 -0.43 -26.07 -16.08
CA PRO A 58 -0.68 -26.00 -14.64
C PRO A 58 0.27 -25.06 -13.86
N ALA A 59 1.53 -24.94 -14.33
CA ALA A 59 2.52 -24.04 -13.73
C ALA A 59 2.12 -22.55 -13.87
N ALA A 60 1.52 -22.15 -14.99
CA ALA A 60 1.04 -20.78 -15.18
C ALA A 60 -0.14 -20.46 -14.26
N SER A 61 -1.08 -21.41 -14.09
CA SER A 61 -2.18 -21.25 -13.14
C SER A 61 -1.67 -21.07 -11.71
N ALA A 62 -0.72 -21.92 -11.28
CA ALA A 62 -0.14 -21.82 -9.94
C ALA A 62 0.56 -20.46 -9.74
N TYR A 63 1.29 -19.97 -10.76
CA TYR A 63 1.95 -18.67 -10.68
C TYR A 63 0.96 -17.50 -10.61
N ARG A 64 -0.14 -17.54 -11.37
CA ARG A 64 -1.22 -16.53 -11.25
C ARG A 64 -1.81 -16.49 -9.85
N ASP A 65 -2.04 -17.66 -9.24
CA ASP A 65 -2.59 -17.72 -7.89
C ASP A 65 -1.62 -17.08 -6.87
N PHE A 66 -0.32 -17.34 -6.99
CA PHE A 66 0.69 -16.66 -6.17
C PHE A 66 0.75 -15.16 -6.43
N HIS A 67 0.68 -14.72 -7.69
CA HIS A 67 0.68 -13.31 -8.04
C HIS A 67 -0.54 -12.58 -7.43
N ARG A 68 -1.73 -13.16 -7.57
CA ARG A 68 -2.97 -12.62 -7.00
C ARG A 68 -2.87 -12.49 -5.48
N ALA A 69 -2.36 -13.52 -4.80
CA ALA A 69 -2.13 -13.44 -3.35
C ALA A 69 -1.13 -12.34 -2.97
N ALA A 70 -0.05 -12.17 -3.72
CA ALA A 70 0.91 -11.10 -3.49
C ALA A 70 0.32 -9.70 -3.77
N ALA A 71 -0.55 -9.56 -4.78
CA ALA A 71 -1.29 -8.34 -5.04
C ALA A 71 -2.30 -8.02 -3.92
N GLU A 72 -2.99 -9.04 -3.38
CA GLU A 72 -3.86 -8.90 -2.19
C GLU A 72 -3.10 -8.34 -1.00
N ASP A 73 -1.91 -8.87 -0.74
CA ASP A 73 -1.05 -8.40 0.34
C ASP A 73 -0.57 -6.97 0.10
N ALA A 74 -0.15 -6.63 -1.13
CA ALA A 74 0.30 -5.29 -1.49
C ALA A 74 -0.81 -4.24 -1.34
N VAL A 75 -2.03 -4.54 -1.81
CA VAL A 75 -3.21 -3.68 -1.62
C VAL A 75 -3.47 -3.47 -0.13
N ARG A 76 -3.45 -4.54 0.67
CA ARG A 76 -3.68 -4.47 2.11
C ARG A 76 -2.62 -3.60 2.81
N ILE A 77 -1.35 -3.76 2.46
CA ILE A 77 -0.25 -2.95 3.00
C ILE A 77 -0.46 -1.47 2.63
N ARG A 78 -0.78 -1.18 1.37
CA ARG A 78 -1.06 0.18 0.88
C ARG A 78 -2.21 0.84 1.65
N GLU A 79 -3.30 0.12 1.91
CA GLU A 79 -4.41 0.68 2.70
C GLU A 79 -4.03 0.94 4.16
N VAL A 80 -3.22 0.08 4.77
CA VAL A 80 -2.66 0.36 6.10
C VAL A 80 -1.74 1.58 6.07
N MET A 81 -0.92 1.73 5.03
CA MET A 81 -0.02 2.88 4.86
C MET A 81 -0.79 4.20 4.70
N LYS A 82 -1.90 4.24 3.94
CA LYS A 82 -2.78 5.42 3.85
C LYS A 82 -3.29 5.86 5.22
N LEU A 83 -3.76 4.91 6.01
CA LEU A 83 -4.25 5.19 7.36
C LEU A 83 -3.14 5.72 8.29
N LEU A 84 -1.93 5.19 8.15
CA LEU A 84 -0.76 5.65 8.91
C LEU A 84 -0.30 7.03 8.46
N GLU A 85 -0.23 7.29 7.16
CA GLU A 85 0.10 8.60 6.59
C GLU A 85 -0.83 9.66 7.16
N GLU A 86 -2.14 9.42 7.09
CA GLU A 86 -3.11 10.39 7.54
C GLU A 86 -3.05 10.61 9.06
N ALA A 87 -2.84 9.54 9.83
CA ALA A 87 -2.59 9.68 11.27
C ALA A 87 -1.34 10.52 11.56
N VAL A 88 -0.27 10.37 10.77
CA VAL A 88 0.95 11.18 10.90
C VAL A 88 0.68 12.64 10.51
N ARG A 89 -0.06 12.90 9.44
CA ARG A 89 -0.45 14.26 9.02
C ARG A 89 -1.30 14.96 10.09
N LEU A 90 -2.26 14.25 10.67
CA LEU A 90 -3.10 14.75 11.77
C LEU A 90 -2.31 14.95 13.07
N SER A 91 -1.31 14.10 13.33
CA SER A 91 -0.45 14.23 14.51
C SER A 91 0.53 15.40 14.43
N ARG A 92 0.72 16.04 13.26
CA ARG A 92 1.76 17.04 13.02
C ARG A 92 1.74 18.19 14.02
N ASP A 93 0.54 18.71 14.30
CA ASP A 93 0.34 19.90 15.14
C ASP A 93 -0.18 19.53 16.56
N GLY A 94 -0.20 18.24 16.89
CA GLY A 94 -0.81 17.69 18.11
C GLY A 94 -2.30 17.38 17.92
N PHE A 95 -2.70 16.14 18.19
CA PHE A 95 -4.08 15.68 17.92
C PHE A 95 -5.15 16.57 18.58
N SER A 96 -6.08 17.08 17.77
CA SER A 96 -7.32 17.68 18.26
C SER A 96 -8.43 16.62 18.42
N GLN A 97 -9.52 16.99 19.08
CA GLN A 97 -10.69 16.11 19.23
C GLN A 97 -11.33 15.77 17.87
N ASP A 98 -11.31 16.71 16.93
CA ASP A 98 -11.85 16.53 15.58
C ASP A 98 -10.98 15.54 14.77
N ASP A 99 -9.65 15.60 14.92
CA ASP A 99 -8.72 14.69 14.25
C ASP A 99 -8.90 13.23 14.69
N LEU A 100 -9.19 13.00 15.98
CA LEU A 100 -9.49 11.67 16.50
C LEU A 100 -10.79 11.10 15.92
N GLU A 101 -11.77 11.95 15.66
CA GLU A 101 -13.05 11.54 15.06
C GLU A 101 -12.87 11.18 13.57
N VAL A 102 -12.01 11.92 12.85
CA VAL A 102 -11.59 11.60 11.47
C VAL A 102 -10.91 10.24 11.43
N LEU A 103 -9.92 9.98 12.30
CA LEU A 103 -9.25 8.68 12.38
C LEU A 103 -10.23 7.53 12.68
N ALA A 104 -11.18 7.74 13.59
CA ALA A 104 -12.19 6.75 13.91
C ALA A 104 -13.14 6.47 12.74
N ARG A 105 -13.38 7.46 11.87
CA ARG A 105 -14.18 7.29 10.65
C ARG A 105 -13.39 6.54 9.59
N MET A 106 -12.10 6.79 9.46
CA MET A 106 -11.26 6.14 8.44
C MET A 106 -11.02 4.68 8.71
N ARG A 107 -10.82 4.28 9.97
CA ARG A 107 -10.78 2.86 10.35
C ARG A 107 -12.08 2.10 10.02
N ARG A 108 -13.20 2.81 9.85
CA ARG A 108 -14.48 2.23 9.44
C ARG A 108 -14.64 2.11 7.93
N ILE A 109 -13.84 2.84 7.14
CA ILE A 109 -13.82 2.70 5.68
C ILE A 109 -13.11 1.37 5.39
N GLN A 110 -13.92 0.36 5.07
CA GLN A 110 -13.40 -0.91 4.57
C GLN A 110 -13.13 -0.76 3.09
N VAL A 111 -11.89 -1.05 2.68
CA VAL A 111 -11.51 -1.08 1.27
C VAL A 111 -11.85 -2.46 0.73
N ASP A 112 -12.53 -2.51 -0.41
CA ASP A 112 -12.80 -3.76 -1.11
C ASP A 112 -11.52 -4.25 -1.80
N VAL A 113 -10.69 -4.95 -1.03
CA VAL A 113 -9.42 -5.54 -1.47
C VAL A 113 -9.63 -6.42 -2.70
N GLY A 114 -10.74 -7.15 -2.79
CA GLY A 114 -11.00 -8.05 -3.91
C GLY A 114 -11.15 -7.32 -5.24
N SER A 115 -11.84 -6.17 -5.24
CA SER A 115 -12.00 -5.35 -6.45
C SER A 115 -10.68 -4.73 -6.94
N GLU A 116 -9.84 -4.26 -6.01
CA GLU A 116 -8.56 -3.64 -6.38
C GLU A 116 -7.55 -4.68 -6.88
N VAL A 117 -7.55 -5.86 -6.25
CA VAL A 117 -6.75 -7.00 -6.69
C VAL A 117 -7.16 -7.46 -8.08
N ALA A 118 -8.47 -7.53 -8.34
CA ALA A 118 -8.95 -7.85 -9.68
C ALA A 118 -8.41 -6.84 -10.70
N ARG A 119 -8.38 -5.54 -10.39
CA ARG A 119 -7.82 -4.53 -11.31
C ARG A 119 -6.31 -4.65 -11.52
N LEU A 120 -5.57 -5.05 -10.49
CA LEU A 120 -4.10 -5.12 -10.52
C LEU A 120 -3.54 -6.46 -11.02
N SER A 121 -4.35 -7.51 -11.02
CA SER A 121 -3.96 -8.88 -11.41
C SER A 121 -4.77 -9.46 -12.57
N THR A 122 -5.63 -8.66 -13.21
CA THR A 122 -6.31 -9.08 -14.44
C THR A 122 -5.36 -8.82 -15.62
N PRO A 123 -5.14 -9.81 -16.50
CA PRO A 123 -4.28 -9.65 -17.67
C PRO A 123 -4.64 -8.42 -18.48
N ASN A 124 -3.64 -7.74 -19.01
CA ASN A 124 -3.83 -6.56 -19.83
C ASN A 124 -4.41 -6.94 -21.20
N THR A 125 -5.74 -7.12 -21.28
CA THR A 125 -6.43 -7.53 -22.52
C THR A 125 -6.50 -6.42 -23.58
N ASP A 126 -6.03 -5.20 -23.26
CA ASP A 126 -5.95 -4.09 -24.22
C ASP A 126 -4.81 -4.23 -25.24
N VAL A 127 -3.95 -5.25 -25.10
CA VAL A 127 -3.02 -5.61 -26.17
C VAL A 127 -3.79 -6.42 -27.21
N THR A 128 -4.31 -5.72 -28.22
CA THR A 128 -4.79 -6.31 -29.48
C THR A 128 -3.78 -7.39 -29.91
N ALA A 129 -4.18 -8.66 -29.81
CA ALA A 129 -3.31 -9.79 -30.10
C ALA A 129 -2.72 -9.64 -31.52
N PRO A 130 -1.39 -9.68 -31.70
CA PRO A 130 -0.82 -9.70 -33.04
C PRO A 130 -1.26 -11.00 -33.73
N VAL A 131 -2.00 -10.85 -34.83
CA VAL A 131 -2.41 -11.95 -35.71
C VAL A 131 -1.17 -12.75 -36.10
N PRO A 132 -1.11 -14.08 -35.82
CA PRO A 132 0.05 -14.88 -36.18
C PRO A 132 0.13 -14.99 -37.71
N ARG A 133 1.08 -14.27 -38.33
CA ARG A 133 1.43 -14.47 -39.73
C ARG A 133 2.33 -15.71 -39.84
N SER A 134 1.71 -16.88 -39.88
CA SER A 134 2.39 -18.08 -40.41
C SER A 134 2.38 -18.01 -41.93
N SER A 135 3.53 -17.73 -42.54
CA SER A 135 3.78 -18.01 -43.96
C SER A 135 4.69 -19.24 -44.03
N LEU A 136 4.05 -20.41 -44.12
CA LEU A 136 4.68 -21.68 -44.51
C LEU A 136 3.93 -22.30 -45.70
N ASP A 137 3.49 -21.45 -46.62
CA ASP A 137 2.95 -21.83 -47.93
C ASP A 137 3.79 -21.17 -49.05
N ASP A 138 5.09 -21.43 -49.04
CA ASP A 138 5.97 -21.28 -50.20
C ASP A 138 6.76 -22.60 -50.35
N LEU A 139 6.10 -23.57 -50.99
CA LEU A 139 6.73 -24.74 -51.64
C LEU A 139 6.54 -24.61 -53.14
#